data_AF-I6ZTY0-F1
#
_entry.id   AF-I6ZTY0-F1
#
_cell.length_a   1.000
_cell.length_b   1.000
_cell.length_c   1.000
_cell.angle_alpha   90.00
_cell.angle_beta   90.00
_cell.angle_gamma   90.00
#
_symmetry.space_group_name_H-M   'P 1'
#
loop_
_entity.id
_entity.type
_entity.pdbx_description
1 polymer ?
#
loop_
_entity_poly.entity_id
_entity_poly.type
_entity_poly.pdbx_seq_one_letter_code
_entity_poly.pdbx_strand_id
1 'polypeptide(L)'
;ESGAYPMIPLSSLFTNAVLRAQYLHQLAADIYKDFERTYVPDEQRHSSKNSPSAFCYSETIPAPTGKDEAQQRDVELLQFSLALIQSWISPLQSLSRVFTNSLVFSTSDRVFEKLKDLEEGIVALMRDLGEGGFGSSTLLKLTYDKFDVNLRNDDALFKNYGLLSCFKKDMHKVETYLKVMKCRRFVESN
;
A
#
# COMPACT_ATOMS: atom_id res chain seq x y z
N GLU A 1 18.26 30.53 -24.45
CA GLU A 1 17.11 30.32 -23.55
C GLU A 1 16.11 29.39 -24.21
N SER A 2 15.73 28.29 -23.55
CA SER A 2 14.48 27.58 -23.83
C SER A 2 14.12 26.71 -22.62
N GLY A 3 13.11 27.18 -21.87
CA GLY A 3 12.16 26.39 -21.09
C GLY A 3 12.69 25.44 -20.03
N ALA A 4 13.12 25.97 -18.87
CA ALA A 4 13.02 25.18 -17.64
C ALA A 4 11.52 24.92 -17.41
N TYR A 5 11.06 23.68 -17.60
CA TYR A 5 9.73 23.26 -17.19
C TYR A 5 9.52 23.68 -15.72
N PRO A 6 8.36 24.25 -15.34
CA PRO A 6 8.12 24.60 -13.96
C PRO A 6 8.21 23.33 -13.12
N MET A 7 9.16 23.32 -12.18
CA MET A 7 9.33 22.21 -11.24
C MET A 7 8.02 22.04 -10.46
N ILE A 8 7.49 20.82 -10.42
CA ILE A 8 6.25 20.54 -9.68
C ILE A 8 6.50 20.87 -8.20
N PRO A 9 5.67 21.72 -7.56
CA PRO A 9 5.87 22.04 -6.15
C PRO A 9 5.80 20.80 -5.27
N LEU A 10 6.64 20.72 -4.23
CA LEU A 10 6.66 19.61 -3.28
C LEU A 10 5.28 19.37 -2.63
N SER A 11 4.52 20.44 -2.36
CA SER A 11 3.14 20.36 -1.85
C SER A 11 2.19 19.65 -2.83
N SER A 12 2.36 19.87 -4.13
CA SER A 12 1.60 19.19 -5.18
C SER A 12 1.99 17.72 -5.28
N LEU A 13 3.27 17.38 -5.16
CA LEU A 13 3.73 15.99 -5.11
C LEU A 13 3.12 15.24 -3.92
N PHE A 14 3.14 15.83 -2.72
CA PHE A 14 2.51 15.23 -1.53
C PHE A 14 1.00 15.08 -1.72
N THR A 15 0.33 16.09 -2.27
CA THR A 15 -1.12 16.03 -2.54
C THR A 15 -1.47 14.90 -3.49
N ASN A 16 -0.71 14.75 -4.57
CA ASN A 16 -0.90 13.67 -5.54
C ASN A 16 -0.63 12.29 -4.92
N ALA A 17 0.42 12.15 -4.11
CA ALA A 17 0.74 10.89 -3.44
C ALA A 17 -0.35 10.50 -2.43
N VAL A 18 -0.86 11.44 -1.65
CA VAL A 18 -1.99 11.20 -0.72
C VAL A 18 -3.23 10.76 -1.48
N LEU A 19 -3.62 11.45 -2.55
CA LEU A 19 -4.79 11.08 -3.36
C LEU A 19 -4.64 9.67 -3.98
N ARG A 20 -3.45 9.33 -4.49
CA ARG A 20 -3.16 8.00 -5.03
C ARG A 20 -3.24 6.92 -3.96
N ALA A 21 -2.69 7.17 -2.77
CA ALA A 21 -2.73 6.24 -1.65
C ALA A 21 -4.15 6.02 -1.11
N GLN A 22 -4.94 7.10 -0.98
CA GLN A 22 -6.36 7.03 -0.63
C GLN A 22 -7.15 6.17 -1.62
N TYR A 23 -6.96 6.41 -2.91
CA TYR A 23 -7.64 5.65 -3.94
C TYR A 23 -7.24 4.17 -3.92
N LEU A 24 -5.94 3.88 -3.76
CA LEU A 24 -5.44 2.51 -3.70
C LEU A 24 -5.94 1.76 -2.45
N HIS A 25 -6.00 2.43 -1.30
CA HIS A 25 -6.60 1.86 -0.09
C HIS A 25 -8.09 1.56 -0.29
N GLN A 26 -8.84 2.46 -0.94
CA GLN A 26 -10.25 2.20 -1.27
C GLN A 26 -10.40 0.96 -2.17
N LEU A 27 -9.59 0.86 -3.23
CA LEU A 27 -9.59 -0.33 -4.10
C LEU A 27 -9.27 -1.61 -3.33
N ALA A 28 -8.30 -1.58 -2.41
CA ALA A 28 -7.96 -2.71 -1.56
C ALA A 28 -9.14 -3.12 -0.65
N ALA A 29 -9.86 -2.15 -0.10
CA ALA A 29 -11.04 -2.39 0.73
C ALA A 29 -12.18 -3.01 -0.10
N ASP A 30 -12.40 -2.53 -1.32
CA ASP A 30 -13.43 -3.04 -2.22
C ASP A 30 -13.14 -4.49 -2.66
N ILE A 31 -11.91 -4.78 -3.11
CA ILE A 31 -11.49 -6.15 -3.49
C ILE A 31 -11.64 -7.12 -2.30
N TYR A 32 -11.21 -6.71 -1.10
CA TYR A 32 -11.34 -7.51 0.11
C TYR A 32 -12.81 -7.84 0.42
N LYS A 33 -13.68 -6.83 0.34
CA LYS A 33 -15.12 -6.97 0.61
C LYS A 33 -15.81 -7.85 -0.43
N ASP A 34 -15.45 -7.70 -1.70
CA ASP A 34 -16.00 -8.49 -2.79
C ASP A 34 -15.53 -9.95 -2.72
N PHE A 35 -14.30 -10.20 -2.27
CA PHE A 35 -13.79 -11.54 -1.98
C PHE A 35 -14.57 -12.20 -0.85
N GLU A 36 -14.74 -11.50 0.28
CA GLU A 36 -15.52 -11.99 1.41
C GLU A 36 -16.96 -12.34 0.98
N ARG A 37 -17.59 -11.46 0.19
CA ARG A 37 -18.96 -11.65 -0.31
C ARG A 37 -19.13 -12.82 -1.28
N THR A 38 -18.09 -13.10 -2.07
CA THR A 38 -18.16 -14.12 -3.13
C THR A 38 -17.78 -15.50 -2.61
N TYR A 39 -16.76 -15.59 -1.76
CA TYR A 39 -16.11 -16.87 -1.42
C TYR A 39 -16.26 -17.29 0.04
N VAL A 40 -16.51 -16.38 0.98
CA VAL A 40 -16.64 -16.72 2.40
C VAL A 40 -18.13 -16.89 2.75
N PRO A 41 -18.60 -18.06 3.25
CA PRO A 41 -20.00 -18.25 3.64
C PRO A 41 -20.43 -17.31 4.79
N ASP A 42 -21.70 -16.88 4.81
CA ASP A 42 -22.21 -15.91 5.79
C ASP A 42 -22.02 -16.34 7.25
N GLU A 43 -22.18 -17.63 7.55
CA GLU A 43 -21.96 -18.19 8.90
C GLU A 43 -20.51 -17.97 9.37
N GLN A 44 -19.56 -18.08 8.44
CA GLN A 44 -18.13 -17.91 8.72
C GLN A 44 -17.69 -16.43 8.72
N ARG A 45 -18.40 -15.54 8.00
CA ARG A 45 -18.17 -14.07 8.06
C ARG A 45 -18.39 -13.50 9.46
N HIS A 46 -19.36 -14.04 10.21
CA HIS A 46 -19.66 -13.57 11.57
C HIS A 46 -18.65 -14.10 12.60
N SER A 47 -18.17 -15.33 12.43
CA SER A 47 -17.09 -15.90 13.26
C SER A 47 -15.71 -15.32 12.95
N SER A 48 -15.41 -15.00 11.68
CA SER A 48 -14.10 -14.46 11.28
C SER A 48 -13.87 -13.03 11.77
N LYS A 49 -14.93 -12.23 12.00
CA LYS A 49 -14.84 -10.93 12.69
C LYS A 49 -14.26 -11.03 14.09
N ASN A 50 -14.38 -12.19 14.73
CA ASN A 50 -13.84 -12.49 16.06
C ASN A 50 -12.50 -13.24 16.02
N SER A 51 -11.99 -13.57 14.82
CA SER A 51 -10.69 -14.22 14.66
C SER A 51 -9.54 -13.21 14.77
N PRO A 52 -8.36 -13.60 15.28
CA PRO A 52 -7.20 -12.74 15.28
C PRO A 52 -6.93 -12.25 13.85
N SER A 53 -6.86 -10.93 13.67
CA SER A 53 -6.57 -10.35 12.37
C SER A 53 -5.31 -11.02 11.80
N ALA A 54 -5.36 -11.45 10.53
CA ALA A 54 -4.22 -12.11 9.88
C ALA A 54 -2.92 -11.34 10.20
N PHE A 55 -1.91 -12.08 10.68
CA PHE A 55 -0.59 -11.53 10.96
C PHE A 55 0.04 -11.10 9.65
N CYS A 56 0.31 -9.80 9.53
CA CYS A 56 0.90 -9.23 8.34
C CYS A 56 2.39 -9.05 8.58
N TYR A 57 3.24 -9.49 7.65
CA TYR A 57 4.69 -9.28 7.78
C TYR A 57 5.07 -7.81 7.92
N SER A 58 4.22 -6.89 7.48
CA SER A 58 4.39 -5.46 7.75
C SER A 58 4.40 -5.08 9.23
N GLU A 59 3.96 -5.95 10.13
CA GLU A 59 4.04 -5.77 11.59
C GLU A 59 5.46 -6.03 12.12
N THR A 60 6.31 -6.76 11.37
CA THR A 60 7.73 -6.92 11.71
C THR A 60 8.59 -5.77 11.22
N ILE A 61 8.06 -4.91 10.35
CA ILE A 61 8.76 -3.71 9.91
C ILE A 61 8.61 -2.67 11.03
N PRO A 62 9.71 -2.21 11.65
CA PRO A 62 9.62 -1.28 12.77
C PRO A 62 8.99 0.03 12.30
N ALA A 63 7.84 0.38 12.88
CA ALA A 63 7.25 1.70 12.64
C ALA A 63 8.18 2.77 13.24
N PRO A 64 8.28 3.98 12.63
CA PRO A 64 9.06 5.06 13.21
C PRO A 64 8.47 5.54 14.55
N THR A 65 8.91 4.94 15.67
CA THR A 65 8.43 5.25 17.04
C THR A 65 9.38 6.14 17.84
N GLY A 66 10.54 6.52 17.27
CA GLY A 66 11.61 7.27 17.94
C GLY A 66 11.22 8.67 18.40
N LYS A 67 12.14 9.43 18.99
CA LYS A 67 11.96 10.86 19.34
C LYS A 67 12.72 11.80 18.38
N ASP A 68 13.01 11.32 17.17
CA ASP A 68 13.86 12.02 16.22
C ASP A 68 13.21 13.26 15.63
N GLU A 69 14.04 14.14 15.06
CA GLU A 69 13.64 15.38 14.40
C GLU A 69 12.57 15.12 13.34
N ALA A 70 11.62 16.06 13.19
CA ALA A 70 10.46 15.88 12.31
C ALA A 70 10.84 15.57 10.86
N GLN A 71 11.91 16.18 10.33
CA GLN A 71 12.37 15.94 8.96
C GLN A 71 12.93 14.52 8.77
N GLN A 72 13.74 14.03 9.71
CA GLN A 72 14.29 12.67 9.66
C GLN A 72 13.17 11.62 9.74
N ARG A 73 12.13 11.90 10.54
CA ARG A 73 10.94 11.02 10.61
C ARG A 73 10.11 10.99 9.34
N ASP A 74 9.97 12.10 8.64
CA ASP A 74 9.27 12.09 7.34
C ASP A 74 10.02 11.22 6.32
N VAL A 75 11.34 11.29 6.34
CA VAL A 75 12.20 10.48 5.48
C VAL A 75 12.03 8.98 5.79
N GLU A 76 12.05 8.59 7.06
CA GLU A 76 11.80 7.22 7.50
C GLU A 76 10.39 6.72 7.16
N LEU A 77 9.38 7.58 7.30
CA LEU A 77 7.99 7.25 6.94
C LEU A 77 7.83 7.03 5.42
N LEU A 78 8.53 7.80 4.58
CA LEU A 78 8.55 7.56 3.14
C LEU A 78 9.26 6.27 2.77
N GLN A 79 10.41 5.99 3.41
CA GLN A 79 11.11 4.71 3.24
C GLN A 79 10.22 3.52 3.59
N PHE A 80 9.54 3.59 4.74
CA PHE A 80 8.62 2.55 5.18
C PHE A 80 7.45 2.40 4.20
N SER A 81 6.88 3.52 3.75
CA SER A 81 5.80 3.52 2.77
C SER A 81 6.24 2.86 1.45
N LEU A 82 7.44 3.18 0.97
CA LEU A 82 8.00 2.56 -0.24
C LEU A 82 8.20 1.05 -0.05
N ALA A 83 8.74 0.62 1.10
CA ALA A 83 8.94 -0.80 1.39
C ALA A 83 7.62 -1.58 1.40
N LEU A 84 6.56 -1.03 2.00
CA LEU A 84 5.23 -1.64 1.93
C LEU A 84 4.76 -1.78 0.49
N ILE A 85 4.83 -0.70 -0.30
CA ILE A 85 4.40 -0.73 -1.71
C ILE A 85 5.17 -1.78 -2.51
N GLN A 86 6.49 -1.85 -2.34
CA GLN A 86 7.35 -2.80 -3.03
C GLN A 86 7.09 -4.26 -2.62
N SER A 87 6.74 -4.51 -1.36
CA SER A 87 6.39 -5.84 -0.86
C SER A 87 5.16 -6.45 -1.52
N TRP A 88 4.30 -5.60 -2.10
CA TRP A 88 3.04 -5.97 -2.75
C TRP A 88 3.13 -6.08 -4.28
N ILE A 89 4.24 -5.66 -4.91
CA ILE A 89 4.40 -5.70 -6.37
C ILE A 89 4.25 -7.13 -6.91
N SER A 90 5.03 -8.09 -6.40
CA SER A 90 5.00 -9.48 -6.90
C SER A 90 3.66 -10.19 -6.61
N PRO A 91 3.07 -10.08 -5.41
CA PRO A 91 1.73 -10.61 -5.15
C PRO A 91 0.69 -10.01 -6.10
N LEU A 92 0.64 -8.69 -6.27
CA LEU A 92 -0.39 -8.06 -7.10
C LEU A 92 -0.25 -8.36 -8.59
N GLN A 93 0.97 -8.61 -9.09
CA GLN A 93 1.15 -9.14 -10.45
C GLN A 93 0.49 -10.52 -10.65
N SER A 94 0.40 -11.33 -9.60
CA SER A 94 -0.28 -12.63 -9.65
C SER A 94 -1.79 -12.54 -9.41
N LEU A 95 -2.28 -11.44 -8.83
CA LEU A 95 -3.69 -11.26 -8.47
C LEU A 95 -4.61 -11.35 -9.68
N SER A 96 -4.25 -10.72 -10.81
CA SER A 96 -5.05 -10.76 -12.04
C SER A 96 -5.27 -12.19 -12.51
N ARG A 97 -4.27 -13.08 -12.34
CA ARG A 97 -4.38 -14.51 -12.71
C ARG A 97 -5.39 -15.28 -11.88
N VAL A 98 -5.60 -14.89 -10.63
CA VAL A 98 -6.55 -15.55 -9.72
C VAL A 98 -7.99 -15.15 -10.06
N PHE A 99 -8.20 -13.94 -10.57
CA PHE A 99 -9.54 -13.38 -10.79
C PHE A 99 -9.91 -13.11 -12.26
N THR A 100 -9.12 -13.58 -13.22
CA THR A 100 -9.34 -13.39 -14.68
C THR A 100 -10.74 -13.70 -15.18
N ASN A 101 -11.51 -14.55 -14.49
CA ASN A 101 -12.84 -14.99 -14.89
C ASN A 101 -13.98 -14.44 -14.01
N SER A 102 -13.69 -13.52 -13.09
CA SER A 102 -14.70 -12.97 -12.19
C SER A 102 -15.01 -11.52 -12.56
N LEU A 103 -16.18 -11.32 -13.16
CA LEU A 103 -16.80 -10.00 -13.39
C LEU A 103 -16.89 -9.15 -12.11
N VAL A 104 -16.84 -9.81 -10.94
CA VAL A 104 -16.91 -9.19 -9.61
C VAL A 104 -15.62 -8.43 -9.28
N PHE A 105 -14.46 -8.81 -9.84
CA PHE A 105 -13.16 -8.18 -9.54
C PHE A 105 -12.61 -7.36 -10.71
N SER A 106 -13.45 -6.73 -11.54
CA SER A 106 -12.99 -5.93 -12.68
C SER A 106 -12.02 -4.78 -12.32
N THR A 107 -11.94 -4.41 -11.04
CA THR A 107 -10.99 -3.44 -10.48
C THR A 107 -9.60 -4.02 -10.18
N SER A 108 -9.44 -5.35 -10.11
CA SER A 108 -8.16 -6.00 -9.78
C SER A 108 -7.07 -5.72 -10.81
N ASP A 109 -7.42 -5.65 -12.10
CA ASP A 109 -6.43 -5.36 -13.15
C ASP A 109 -5.86 -3.95 -13.03
N ARG A 110 -6.63 -3.02 -12.44
CA ARG A 110 -6.17 -1.64 -12.22
C ARG A 110 -5.40 -1.47 -10.92
N VAL A 111 -5.53 -2.37 -9.95
CA VAL A 111 -4.89 -2.21 -8.64
C VAL A 111 -3.37 -2.28 -8.75
N PHE A 112 -2.85 -3.14 -9.63
CA PHE A 112 -1.41 -3.26 -9.88
C PHE A 112 -0.85 -1.96 -10.48
N GLU A 113 -1.50 -1.42 -11.50
CA GLU A 113 -1.09 -0.14 -12.13
C GLU A 113 -1.13 1.00 -11.11
N LYS A 114 -2.16 1.06 -10.25
CA LYS A 114 -2.26 2.10 -9.21
C LYS A 114 -1.21 1.96 -8.11
N LEU A 115 -0.80 0.73 -7.80
CA LEU A 115 0.35 0.47 -6.91
C LEU A 115 1.64 1.02 -7.52
N LYS A 116 1.89 0.76 -8.82
CA LYS A 116 3.07 1.27 -9.55
C LYS A 116 3.06 2.80 -9.66
N ASP A 117 1.91 3.40 -9.99
CA ASP A 117 1.72 4.86 -10.00
C ASP A 117 2.09 5.50 -8.65
N LEU A 118 1.72 4.83 -7.54
CA LEU A 118 2.04 5.32 -6.19
C LEU A 118 3.52 5.12 -5.83
N GLU A 119 4.11 3.98 -6.22
CA GLU A 119 5.56 3.73 -6.08
C GLU A 119 6.37 4.85 -6.70
N GLU A 120 6.08 5.20 -7.96
CA GLU A 120 6.76 6.28 -8.68
C GLU A 120 6.59 7.63 -7.99
N GLY A 121 5.39 7.92 -7.48
CA GLY A 121 5.10 9.14 -6.72
C GLY A 121 5.91 9.25 -5.42
N ILE A 122 6.05 8.14 -4.68
CA ILE A 122 6.85 8.09 -3.46
C ILE A 122 8.35 8.23 -3.79
N VAL A 123 8.84 7.57 -4.84
CA VAL A 123 10.24 7.71 -5.29
C VAL A 123 10.55 9.16 -5.70
N ALA A 124 9.63 9.82 -6.40
CA ALA A 124 9.77 11.24 -6.75
C ALA A 124 9.84 12.13 -5.50
N LEU A 125 8.97 11.89 -4.51
CA LEU A 125 9.01 12.60 -3.23
C LEU A 125 10.33 12.39 -2.49
N MET A 126 10.84 11.15 -2.45
CA MET A 126 12.11 10.83 -1.80
C MET A 126 13.28 11.55 -2.48
N ARG A 127 13.27 11.66 -3.81
CA ARG A 127 14.31 12.39 -4.55
C ARG A 127 14.28 13.88 -4.22
N ASP A 128 13.11 14.50 -4.22
CA ASP A 128 12.96 15.94 -3.94
C ASP A 128 13.28 16.30 -2.48
N LEU A 129 13.14 15.34 -1.56
CA LEU A 129 13.51 15.50 -0.15
C LEU A 129 14.97 15.17 0.16
N GLY A 130 15.71 14.58 -0.80
CA GLY A 130 16.89 13.77 -0.54
C GLY A 130 18.19 14.23 -1.20
N GLU A 131 18.42 15.53 -1.47
CA GLU A 131 19.74 16.01 -1.96
C GLU A 131 20.94 15.67 -1.02
N GLY A 132 20.69 15.18 0.19
CA GLY A 132 21.70 14.65 1.11
C GLY A 132 21.62 13.15 1.34
N GLY A 133 22.15 12.35 0.40
CA GLY A 133 22.70 11.02 0.68
C GLY A 133 21.72 9.98 1.23
N PHE A 134 20.86 9.44 0.38
CA PHE A 134 20.15 8.20 0.67
C PHE A 134 21.05 7.00 0.42
N GLY A 135 21.78 6.57 1.45
CA GLY A 135 22.32 5.23 1.49
C GLY A 135 21.18 4.24 1.29
N SER A 136 21.39 3.26 0.40
CA SER A 136 20.53 2.11 0.18
C SER A 136 20.22 1.44 1.53
N SER A 137 19.24 1.95 2.27
CA SER A 137 18.71 1.30 3.44
C SER A 137 18.23 -0.04 2.92
N THR A 138 18.93 -1.08 3.34
CA THR A 138 18.58 -2.46 3.05
C THR A 138 17.35 -2.76 3.90
N LEU A 139 16.24 -2.07 3.59
CA LEU A 139 14.91 -2.50 3.98
C LEU A 139 14.80 -3.88 3.36
N LEU A 140 14.90 -4.88 4.24
CA LEU A 140 14.75 -6.29 3.92
C LEU A 140 13.68 -6.41 2.85
N LYS A 141 14.01 -7.00 1.70
CA LYS A 141 13.06 -7.32 0.63
C LYS A 141 12.09 -8.39 1.15
N LEU A 142 11.26 -8.03 2.11
CA LEU A 142 10.08 -8.79 2.47
C LEU A 142 9.09 -8.57 1.35
N THR A 143 8.79 -9.65 0.65
CA THR A 143 7.64 -9.72 -0.25
C THR A 143 6.61 -10.60 0.43
N TYR A 144 5.33 -10.28 0.24
CA TYR A 144 4.29 -11.25 0.56
C TYR A 144 4.34 -12.43 -0.41
N ASP A 145 3.73 -13.52 0.00
CA ASP A 145 3.48 -14.66 -0.86
C ASP A 145 2.57 -14.28 -2.03
N LYS A 146 2.70 -15.01 -3.14
CA LYS A 146 1.78 -14.92 -4.26
C LYS A 146 0.41 -15.48 -3.89
N PHE A 147 -0.62 -14.93 -4.54
CA PHE A 147 -1.97 -15.46 -4.42
C PHE A 147 -2.07 -16.85 -5.04
N ASP A 148 -2.87 -17.71 -4.42
CA ASP A 148 -3.15 -19.05 -4.92
C ASP A 148 -4.33 -19.01 -5.90
N VAL A 149 -4.23 -19.73 -7.02
CA VAL A 149 -5.28 -19.78 -8.04
C VAL A 149 -6.40 -20.75 -7.65
N ASN A 150 -6.10 -21.74 -6.80
CA ASN A 150 -7.04 -22.81 -6.48
C ASN A 150 -8.00 -22.43 -5.34
N LEU A 151 -8.99 -21.60 -5.63
CA LEU A 151 -10.03 -21.17 -4.66
C LEU A 151 -10.99 -22.29 -4.22
N ARG A 152 -10.88 -23.51 -4.77
CA ARG A 152 -11.67 -24.67 -4.32
C ARG A 152 -11.10 -25.35 -3.08
N ASN A 153 -9.84 -25.04 -2.74
CA ASN A 153 -9.21 -25.50 -1.51
C ASN A 153 -9.40 -24.43 -0.43
N ASP A 154 -10.01 -24.82 0.70
CA ASP A 154 -10.26 -23.93 1.83
C ASP A 154 -8.97 -23.27 2.34
N ASP A 155 -7.84 -24.00 2.40
CA ASP A 155 -6.56 -23.44 2.85
C ASP A 155 -6.06 -22.32 1.92
N ALA A 156 -6.19 -22.52 0.60
CA ALA A 156 -5.81 -21.53 -0.40
C ALA A 156 -6.74 -20.31 -0.36
N LEU A 157 -8.04 -20.54 -0.13
CA LEU A 157 -9.04 -19.49 0.06
C LEU A 157 -8.73 -18.64 1.29
N PHE A 158 -8.46 -19.25 2.45
CA PHE A 158 -8.13 -18.53 3.68
C PHE A 158 -6.77 -17.81 3.59
N LYS A 159 -5.79 -18.41 2.91
CA LYS A 159 -4.52 -17.74 2.61
C LYS A 159 -4.75 -16.47 1.80
N ASN A 160 -5.51 -16.56 0.70
CA ASN A 160 -5.83 -15.40 -0.14
C ASN A 160 -6.63 -14.34 0.62
N TYR A 161 -7.58 -14.75 1.45
CA TYR A 161 -8.34 -13.85 2.32
C TYR A 161 -7.43 -13.10 3.30
N GLY A 162 -6.48 -13.80 3.93
CA GLY A 162 -5.45 -13.22 4.80
C GLY A 162 -4.56 -12.22 4.06
N LEU A 163 -4.10 -12.56 2.85
CA LEU A 163 -3.31 -11.66 2.00
C LEU A 163 -4.08 -10.39 1.64
N LEU A 164 -5.35 -10.49 1.23
CA LEU A 164 -6.18 -9.33 0.93
C LEU A 164 -6.41 -8.44 2.17
N SER A 165 -6.61 -9.05 3.34
CA SER A 165 -6.69 -8.32 4.62
C SER A 165 -5.40 -7.55 4.91
N CYS A 166 -4.24 -8.17 4.70
CA CYS A 166 -2.95 -7.52 4.88
C CYS A 166 -2.70 -6.40 3.87
N PHE A 167 -3.06 -6.62 2.61
CA PHE A 167 -2.95 -5.58 1.58
C PHE A 167 -3.75 -4.35 1.96
N LYS A 168 -5.01 -4.53 2.37
CA LYS A 168 -5.87 -3.44 2.85
C LYS A 168 -5.24 -2.70 4.04
N LYS A 169 -4.78 -3.43 5.07
CA LYS A 169 -4.10 -2.84 6.24
C LYS A 169 -2.86 -2.03 5.85
N ASP A 170 -2.05 -2.55 4.94
CA ASP A 170 -0.80 -1.90 4.51
C ASP A 170 -1.06 -0.65 3.69
N MET A 171 -2.06 -0.66 2.79
CA MET A 171 -2.43 0.54 2.04
C MET A 171 -2.99 1.63 2.95
N HIS A 172 -3.75 1.27 3.98
CA HIS A 172 -4.18 2.21 5.01
C HIS A 172 -3.00 2.83 5.79
N LYS A 173 -1.97 2.03 6.12
CA LYS A 173 -0.73 2.54 6.75
C LYS A 173 -0.04 3.55 5.83
N VAL A 174 0.15 3.22 4.56
CA VAL A 174 0.78 4.12 3.56
C VAL A 174 -0.01 5.43 3.43
N GLU A 175 -1.33 5.36 3.30
CA GLU A 175 -2.21 6.54 3.28
C GLU A 175 -2.01 7.42 4.52
N THR A 176 -2.03 6.78 5.70
CA THR A 176 -1.89 7.48 6.99
C THR A 176 -0.55 8.18 7.09
N TYR A 177 0.54 7.52 6.73
CA TYR A 177 1.88 8.12 6.78
C TYR A 177 2.01 9.29 5.82
N LEU A 178 1.55 9.16 4.58
CA LEU A 178 1.58 10.25 3.60
C LEU A 178 0.76 11.46 4.05
N LYS A 179 -0.42 11.24 4.66
CA LYS A 179 -1.22 12.33 5.25
C LYS A 179 -0.48 13.02 6.40
N VAL A 180 0.05 12.25 7.34
CA VAL A 180 0.79 12.81 8.50
C VAL A 180 1.97 13.66 8.05
N MET A 181 2.76 13.18 7.08
CA MET A 181 3.89 13.93 6.54
C MET A 181 3.45 15.20 5.82
N LYS A 182 2.38 15.13 5.00
CA LYS A 182 1.80 16.30 4.34
C LYS A 182 1.37 17.34 5.38
N CYS A 183 0.59 16.96 6.40
CA CYS A 183 0.10 17.87 7.43
C CYS A 183 1.23 18.52 8.26
N ARG A 184 2.33 17.79 8.51
CA ARG A 184 3.49 18.31 9.24
C ARG A 184 4.26 19.36 8.43
N ARG A 185 4.42 19.14 7.12
CA ARG A 185 5.19 20.02 6.23
C ARG A 185 4.40 21.21 5.73
N PHE A 186 3.14 20.95 5.41
CA PHE A 186 2.18 21.92 4.95
C PHE A 186 1.05 21.85 5.94
N VAL A 187 1.15 22.69 6.99
CA VAL A 187 -0.02 23.00 7.82
C VAL A 187 -1.11 23.35 6.82
N GLU A 188 -2.22 22.62 6.84
CA GLU A 188 -3.38 23.03 6.06
C GLU A 188 -3.71 24.44 6.56
N SER A 189 -3.35 25.45 5.77
CA SER A 189 -3.77 26.83 5.96
C SER A 189 -5.27 26.87 5.78
N ASN A 190 -6.00 26.42 6.79
CA ASN A 190 -7.44 26.60 6.94
C ASN A 190 -7.67 27.66 8.01
#